data_AF-A0AAQ3UH23-F1
#
_entry.id   AF-A0AAQ3UH23-F1
#
_cell.length_a   1.000
_cell.length_b   1.000
_cell.length_c   1.000
_cell.angle_alpha   90.00
_cell.angle_beta   90.00
_cell.angle_gamma   90.00
#
_symmetry.space_group_name_H-M   'P 1'
#
loop_
_entity.id
_entity.type
_entity.pdbx_description
1 polymer ?
#
loop_
_entity_poly.entity_id
_entity_poly.type
_entity_poly.pdbx_seq_one_letter_code
_entity_poly.pdbx_strand_id
1 'polypeptide(L)'
;MWQAVLEVLENICDDGPTSATKTCAAGLLKQMESFEFVLIMHLMIKLLGKTNDLSQCLQKKDTNIVRAVSLIGVTLQKVNDLREHGWEGVFEATKQFCVKHKIIVPDMLETTVARGRSRGRGGQLWVLPLDLQQLMKWMKKMPLRNDVF
;
A
#
# COMPACT_ATOMS: atom_id res chain seq x y z
N MET A 1 9.03 12.76 -8.16
CA MET A 1 9.25 12.36 -6.75
C MET A 1 9.95 11.00 -6.64
N TRP A 2 9.55 9.97 -7.40
CA TRP A 2 10.17 8.63 -7.35
C TRP A 2 11.71 8.62 -7.39
N GLN A 3 12.31 9.14 -8.47
CA GLN A 3 13.77 9.13 -8.66
C GLN A 3 14.52 9.87 -7.55
N ALA A 4 14.01 11.03 -7.12
CA ALA A 4 14.63 11.80 -6.05
C ALA A 4 14.64 11.04 -4.70
N VAL A 5 13.63 10.22 -4.42
CA VAL A 5 13.60 9.42 -3.19
C VAL A 5 14.60 8.25 -3.29
N LEU A 6 14.70 7.59 -4.45
CA LEU A 6 15.71 6.55 -4.66
C LEU A 6 17.12 7.11 -4.50
N GLU A 7 17.42 8.24 -5.14
CA GLU A 7 18.72 8.91 -5.05
C GLU A 7 19.08 9.25 -3.60
N VAL A 8 18.13 9.81 -2.82
CA VAL A 8 18.37 10.10 -1.40
C VAL A 8 18.63 8.82 -0.60
N LEU A 9 17.89 7.73 -0.86
CA LEU A 9 18.11 6.48 -0.14
C LEU A 9 19.42 5.79 -0.55
N GLU A 10 19.83 5.88 -1.82
CA GLU A 10 21.13 5.41 -2.31
C GLU A 10 22.27 6.17 -1.61
N ASN A 11 22.19 7.50 -1.58
CA ASN A 11 23.15 8.33 -0.88
C ASN A 11 23.24 7.99 0.62
N ILE A 12 22.11 7.71 1.29
CA ILE A 12 22.13 7.28 2.70
C ILE A 12 22.69 5.86 2.86
N CYS A 13 22.47 4.98 1.89
CA CYS A 13 23.04 3.64 1.88
C CYS A 13 24.57 3.69 1.80
N ASP A 14 25.11 4.59 0.97
CA ASP A 14 26.55 4.73 0.75
C ASP A 14 27.24 5.52 1.88
N ASP A 15 26.69 6.68 2.24
CA ASP A 15 27.35 7.68 3.10
C ASP A 15 26.66 7.91 4.46
N GLY A 16 25.68 7.08 4.83
CA GLY A 16 24.96 7.22 6.10
C GLY A 16 25.88 7.24 7.34
N PRO A 17 25.51 8.00 8.40
CA PRO A 17 26.37 8.24 9.55
C PRO A 17 26.61 6.98 10.42
N THR A 18 25.70 6.01 10.36
CA THR A 18 25.79 4.76 11.12
C THR A 18 25.51 3.54 10.23
N SER A 19 26.06 2.38 10.59
CA SER A 19 25.76 1.11 9.90
C SER A 19 24.27 0.77 9.92
N ALA A 20 23.57 1.11 11.02
CA ALA A 20 22.13 0.93 11.14
C ALA A 20 21.36 1.79 10.12
N THR A 21 21.73 3.06 9.95
CA THR A 21 21.10 3.95 8.96
C THR A 21 21.32 3.47 7.52
N LYS A 22 22.54 3.02 7.19
CA LYS A 22 22.86 2.46 5.86
C LYS A 22 22.03 1.21 5.57
N THR A 23 21.97 0.29 6.55
CA THR A 23 21.18 -0.95 6.44
C THR A 23 19.68 -0.66 6.30
N CYS A 24 19.16 0.32 7.04
CA CYS A 24 17.77 0.75 6.93
C CYS A 24 17.48 1.30 5.53
N ALA A 25 18.32 2.19 5.00
CA ALA A 25 18.16 2.75 3.66
C ALA A 25 18.21 1.67 2.57
N ALA A 26 19.15 0.73 2.64
CA ALA A 26 19.19 -0.42 1.75
C ALA A 26 17.91 -1.27 1.82
N GLY A 27 17.36 -1.47 3.03
CA GLY A 27 16.08 -2.13 3.23
C GLY A 27 14.92 -1.38 2.57
N LEU A 28 14.86 -0.06 2.73
CA LEU A 28 13.84 0.80 2.14
C LEU A 28 13.92 0.84 0.61
N LEU A 29 15.11 0.92 0.03
CA LEU A 29 15.31 0.81 -1.43
C LEU A 29 14.69 -0.48 -1.97
N LYS A 30 15.05 -1.60 -1.35
CA LYS A 30 14.52 -2.91 -1.73
C LYS A 30 12.99 -2.98 -1.62
N GLN A 31 12.41 -2.35 -0.59
CA GLN A 31 10.95 -2.29 -0.42
C GLN A 31 10.31 -1.41 -1.49
N MET A 32 10.88 -0.24 -1.78
CA MET A 32 10.37 0.65 -2.82
C MET A 32 10.34 -0.05 -4.17
N GLU A 33 11.39 -0.77 -4.52
CA GLU A 33 11.48 -1.53 -5.77
C GLU A 33 10.70 -2.86 -5.75
N SER A 34 9.72 -3.02 -4.85
CA SER A 34 8.82 -4.16 -4.82
C SER A 34 7.44 -3.82 -5.40
N PHE A 35 6.85 -4.79 -6.11
CA PHE A 35 5.49 -4.66 -6.62
C PHE A 35 4.47 -4.39 -5.49
N GLU A 36 4.63 -5.06 -4.35
CA GLU A 36 3.75 -4.91 -3.18
C GLU A 36 3.72 -3.47 -2.67
N PHE A 37 4.90 -2.85 -2.52
CA PHE A 37 4.99 -1.45 -2.10
C PHE A 37 4.31 -0.52 -3.12
N VAL A 38 4.58 -0.70 -4.42
CA VAL A 38 3.97 0.14 -5.46
C VAL A 38 2.44 -0.01 -5.48
N LEU A 39 1.93 -1.23 -5.29
CA LEU A 39 0.50 -1.50 -5.21
C LEU A 39 -0.14 -0.78 -4.02
N ILE A 40 0.45 -0.93 -2.82
CA ILE A 40 0.00 -0.24 -1.61
C ILE A 40 0.06 1.28 -1.81
N MET A 41 1.13 1.79 -2.40
CA MET A 41 1.28 3.21 -2.69
C MET A 41 0.15 3.74 -3.58
N HIS A 42 -0.16 3.06 -4.70
CA HIS A 42 -1.26 3.45 -5.59
C HIS A 42 -2.62 3.39 -4.89
N LEU A 43 -2.85 2.33 -4.10
CA LEU A 43 -4.07 2.18 -3.32
C LEU A 43 -4.23 3.31 -2.30
N MET A 44 -3.17 3.63 -1.55
CA MET A 44 -3.15 4.70 -0.56
C MET A 44 -3.38 6.07 -1.18
N ILE A 45 -2.76 6.37 -2.33
CA ILE A 45 -2.99 7.63 -3.05
C ILE A 45 -4.47 7.78 -3.41
N LYS A 46 -5.10 6.73 -3.95
CA LYS A 46 -6.52 6.76 -4.30
C LYS A 46 -7.40 6.89 -3.07
N LEU A 47 -7.16 6.10 -2.04
CA LEU A 47 -7.95 6.09 -0.81
C LEU A 47 -7.88 7.44 -0.08
N LEU A 48 -6.67 7.95 0.15
CA LEU A 48 -6.45 9.27 0.76
C LEU A 48 -7.06 10.38 -0.08
N GLY A 49 -6.99 10.28 -1.41
CA GLY A 49 -7.68 11.20 -2.30
C GLY A 49 -9.20 11.21 -2.11
N LYS A 50 -9.83 10.04 -1.89
CA LYS A 50 -11.28 9.96 -1.64
C LYS A 50 -11.67 10.52 -0.26
N THR A 51 -10.83 10.33 0.76
CA THR A 51 -11.11 10.77 2.13
C THR A 51 -10.63 12.18 2.44
N ASN A 52 -9.87 12.82 1.54
CA ASN A 52 -9.27 14.13 1.76
C ASN A 52 -10.30 15.23 2.09
N ASP A 53 -11.42 15.31 1.36
CA ASP A 53 -12.45 16.33 1.60
C ASP A 53 -13.05 16.22 3.00
N LEU A 54 -13.30 14.98 3.44
CA LEU A 54 -13.77 14.69 4.79
C LEU A 54 -12.70 15.05 5.83
N SER A 55 -11.45 14.64 5.59
CA SER A 55 -10.31 14.96 6.45
C SER A 55 -10.16 16.47 6.66
N GLN A 56 -10.22 17.25 5.57
CA GLN A 56 -10.18 18.71 5.63
C GLN A 56 -11.41 19.30 6.33
N CYS A 57 -12.60 18.72 6.15
CA CYS A 57 -13.80 19.17 6.85
C CYS A 57 -13.68 18.98 8.36
N LEU A 58 -13.18 17.83 8.81
CA LEU A 58 -13.06 17.48 10.22
C LEU A 58 -11.93 18.23 10.95
N GLN A 59 -10.90 18.66 10.22
CA GLN A 59 -9.78 19.41 10.79
C GLN A 59 -10.07 20.92 10.95
N LYS A 60 -11.19 21.44 10.41
CA LYS A 60 -11.55 22.85 10.56
C LYS A 60 -12.03 23.14 11.98
N LYS A 61 -11.57 24.24 12.57
CA LYS A 61 -11.98 24.68 13.92
C LYS A 61 -13.48 24.90 14.03
N ASP A 62 -14.10 25.48 13.00
CA ASP A 62 -15.54 25.76 12.93
C ASP A 62 -16.28 24.68 12.14
N THR A 63 -16.12 23.42 12.53
CA THR A 63 -16.74 22.29 11.80
C THR A 63 -18.26 22.36 11.92
N ASN A 64 -18.95 22.54 10.78
CA ASN A 64 -20.39 22.38 10.68
C ASN A 64 -20.72 20.87 10.72
N ILE A 65 -21.28 20.40 11.83
CA ILE A 65 -21.59 18.98 12.05
C ILE A 65 -22.51 18.38 10.99
N VAL A 66 -23.50 19.15 10.51
CA VAL A 66 -24.44 18.69 9.46
C VAL A 66 -23.69 18.43 8.15
N ARG A 67 -22.75 19.33 7.81
CA ARG A 67 -21.89 19.16 6.64
C ARG A 67 -20.94 17.98 6.80
N ALA A 68 -20.35 17.78 7.98
CA ALA A 68 -19.46 16.66 8.24
C ALA A 68 -20.19 15.31 8.07
N VAL A 69 -21.38 15.17 8.66
CA VAL A 69 -22.20 13.94 8.55
C VAL A 69 -22.56 13.65 7.09
N SER A 70 -22.98 14.66 6.33
CA SER A 70 -23.25 14.49 4.90
C SER A 70 -22.00 14.02 4.13
N LEU A 71 -20.83 14.59 4.42
CA LEU A 71 -19.57 14.19 3.79
C LEU A 71 -19.12 12.78 4.18
N ILE A 72 -19.44 12.29 5.38
CA ILE A 72 -19.18 10.90 5.77
C ILE A 72 -19.89 9.94 4.81
N GLY A 73 -21.20 10.13 4.58
CA GLY A 73 -21.98 9.29 3.66
C GLY A 73 -21.40 9.28 2.24
N VAL A 74 -21.09 10.46 1.70
CA VAL A 74 -20.46 10.60 0.37
C VAL A 74 -19.08 9.92 0.32
N THR A 75 -18.27 10.06 1.37
CA THR A 75 -16.94 9.46 1.43
C THR A 75 -17.03 7.94 1.50
N LEU A 76 -17.94 7.40 2.30
CA LEU A 76 -18.19 5.95 2.39
C LEU A 76 -18.61 5.38 1.03
N GLN A 77 -19.50 6.05 0.31
CA GLN A 77 -19.87 5.66 -1.06
C GLN A 77 -18.65 5.63 -1.99
N LYS A 78 -17.83 6.69 -1.97
CA LYS A 78 -16.60 6.77 -2.78
C LYS A 78 -15.57 5.67 -2.45
N VAL A 79 -15.45 5.29 -1.18
CA VAL A 79 -14.54 4.22 -0.73
C VAL A 79 -15.08 2.85 -1.12
N ASN A 80 -16.39 2.63 -1.00
CA ASN A 80 -17.03 1.39 -1.47
C ASN A 80 -16.91 1.22 -2.98
N ASP A 81 -17.11 2.29 -3.75
CA ASP A 81 -16.92 2.26 -5.20
C ASP A 81 -15.47 1.92 -5.59
N LEU A 82 -14.47 2.47 -4.88
CA LEU A 82 -13.06 2.10 -5.07
C LEU A 82 -12.81 0.61 -4.81
N ARG A 83 -13.49 0.03 -3.82
CA ARG A 83 -13.39 -1.40 -3.46
C ARG A 83 -14.05 -2.31 -4.48
N GLU A 84 -15.22 -1.94 -4.98
CA GLU A 84 -16.02 -2.77 -5.88
C GLU A 84 -15.57 -2.66 -7.33
N HIS A 85 -15.29 -1.44 -7.80
CA HIS A 85 -15.02 -1.14 -9.21
C HIS A 85 -13.62 -0.56 -9.45
N GLY A 86 -12.96 -0.05 -8.41
CA GLY A 86 -11.67 0.64 -8.55
C GLY A 86 -10.44 -0.25 -8.62
N TRP A 87 -10.56 -1.54 -8.30
CA TRP A 87 -9.43 -2.47 -8.22
C TRP A 87 -8.64 -2.56 -9.54
N GLU A 88 -9.33 -2.83 -10.65
CA GLU A 88 -8.69 -3.04 -11.96
C GLU A 88 -7.87 -1.82 -12.38
N GLY A 89 -8.41 -0.62 -12.15
CA GLY A 89 -7.70 0.63 -12.44
C GLY A 89 -6.47 0.86 -11.57
N VAL A 90 -6.52 0.50 -10.28
CA VAL A 90 -5.35 0.58 -9.38
C VAL A 90 -4.28 -0.39 -9.85
N PHE A 91 -4.69 -1.63 -10.11
CA PHE A 91 -3.80 -2.72 -10.46
C PHE A 91 -3.11 -2.50 -11.80
N GLU A 92 -3.84 -2.04 -12.81
CA GLU A 92 -3.27 -1.71 -14.11
C GLU A 92 -2.29 -0.53 -14.02
N ALA A 93 -2.63 0.51 -13.24
CA ALA A 93 -1.70 1.62 -12.97
C ALA A 93 -0.43 1.13 -12.26
N THR A 94 -0.54 0.21 -11.30
CA THR A 94 0.60 -0.42 -10.64
C THR A 94 1.49 -1.18 -11.62
N LYS A 95 0.93 -2.01 -12.52
CA LYS A 95 1.72 -2.73 -13.54
C LYS A 95 2.47 -1.76 -14.45
N GLN A 96 1.78 -0.75 -14.97
CA GLN A 96 2.38 0.25 -15.86
C GLN A 96 3.52 0.99 -15.17
N PHE A 97 3.33 1.35 -13.89
CA PHE A 97 4.37 1.95 -13.08
C PHE A 97 5.58 1.01 -12.92
N CYS A 98 5.34 -0.26 -12.56
CA CYS A 98 6.41 -1.23 -12.37
C CYS A 98 7.21 -1.45 -13.65
N VAL A 99 6.55 -1.63 -14.80
CA VAL A 99 7.20 -1.76 -16.12
C VAL A 99 8.07 -0.54 -16.42
N LYS A 100 7.53 0.67 -16.22
CA LYS A 100 8.25 1.93 -16.43
C LYS A 100 9.52 2.03 -15.57
N HIS A 101 9.46 1.54 -14.33
CA HIS A 101 10.55 1.61 -13.37
C HIS A 101 11.38 0.32 -13.29
N LYS A 102 11.18 -0.63 -14.20
CA LYS A 102 11.87 -1.94 -14.26
C LYS A 102 11.74 -2.76 -12.98
N ILE A 103 10.63 -2.58 -12.26
CA ILE A 103 10.27 -3.38 -11.08
C ILE A 103 9.66 -4.69 -11.56
N ILE A 104 10.10 -5.80 -10.98
CA ILE A 104 9.60 -7.14 -11.32
C ILE A 104 8.13 -7.23 -10.93
N VAL A 105 7.27 -7.46 -11.93
CA VAL A 105 5.86 -7.79 -11.70
C VAL A 105 5.79 -9.31 -11.48
N PRO A 106 5.37 -9.78 -10.30
CA PRO A 106 5.25 -11.21 -10.04
C PRO A 106 4.17 -11.82 -10.92
N ASP A 107 4.41 -13.04 -11.40
CA ASP A 107 3.35 -13.84 -11.99
C ASP A 107 2.39 -14.27 -10.86
N MET A 108 1.15 -13.78 -10.94
CA MET A 108 0.14 -13.99 -9.90
C MET A 108 -0.50 -15.38 -9.94
N LEU A 109 -0.16 -16.20 -10.93
CA LEU A 109 -0.58 -17.60 -11.02
C LEU A 109 0.49 -18.57 -10.51
N GLU A 110 1.74 -18.11 -10.31
CA GLU A 110 2.83 -18.92 -9.79
C GLU A 110 2.91 -18.83 -8.26
N THR A 111 2.77 -19.97 -7.59
CA THR A 111 3.06 -20.11 -6.16
C THR A 111 4.57 -20.00 -5.93
N THR A 112 5.07 -18.85 -5.48
CA THR A 112 6.50 -18.73 -5.13
C THR A 112 6.82 -19.45 -3.82
N VAL A 113 7.65 -20.49 -3.89
CA VAL A 113 8.22 -21.15 -2.70
C VAL A 113 9.27 -20.21 -2.08
N ALA A 114 8.94 -19.57 -0.96
CA ALA A 114 9.88 -18.72 -0.24
C ALA A 114 11.03 -19.57 0.34
N ARG A 115 12.25 -19.41 -0.19
CA ARG A 115 13.45 -20.10 0.31
C ARG A 115 13.95 -19.39 1.57
N GLY A 116 13.38 -19.73 2.72
CA GLY A 116 13.87 -19.28 4.03
C GLY A 116 15.25 -19.87 4.35
N ARG A 117 16.22 -19.03 4.72
CA ARG A 117 17.46 -19.49 5.37
C ARG A 117 17.16 -19.89 6.81
N SER A 118 16.74 -21.13 7.02
CA SER A 118 16.74 -21.75 8.34
C SER A 118 18.19 -22.12 8.70
N ARG A 119 18.77 -21.46 9.71
CA ARG A 119 19.81 -22.10 10.53
C ARG A 119 19.10 -22.80 11.67
N GLY A 120 18.73 -24.05 11.44
CA GLY A 120 18.31 -24.98 12.50
C GLY A 120 16.83 -25.37 12.44
N ARG A 121 16.64 -26.65 12.11
CA ARG A 121 15.45 -27.49 12.36
C ARG A 121 14.15 -27.05 11.70
N GLY A 122 13.95 -27.55 10.48
CA GLY A 122 12.82 -28.44 10.15
C GLY A 122 11.38 -27.96 10.36
N GLY A 123 11.16 -26.69 10.70
CA GLY A 123 9.84 -26.08 10.77
C GLY A 123 9.56 -25.32 9.48
N GLN A 124 8.60 -25.81 8.70
CA GLN A 124 7.99 -25.08 7.61
C GLN A 124 7.22 -23.89 8.23
N LEU A 125 7.88 -22.74 8.36
CA LEU A 125 7.21 -21.53 8.79
C LEU A 125 6.64 -20.86 7.53
N TRP A 126 5.33 -20.99 7.35
CA TRP A 126 4.56 -20.32 6.32
C TRP A 126 4.65 -18.81 6.52
N VAL A 127 5.70 -18.18 5.97
CA VAL A 127 5.64 -16.74 5.71
C VAL A 127 4.95 -16.61 4.36
N LEU A 128 3.62 -16.51 4.44
CA LEU A 128 2.72 -16.12 3.37
C LEU A 128 3.39 -15.11 2.41
N PRO A 129 3.36 -15.31 1.08
CA PRO A 129 2.78 -14.23 0.27
C PRO A 129 1.35 -14.10 0.79
N LEU A 130 0.96 -12.96 1.36
CA LEU A 130 -0.47 -12.70 1.51
C LEU A 130 -1.01 -12.71 0.09
N ASP A 131 -1.54 -13.87 -0.31
CA ASP A 131 -2.14 -14.13 -1.61
C ASP A 131 -3.02 -12.93 -1.95
N LEU A 132 -2.80 -12.34 -3.11
CA LEU A 132 -3.59 -11.21 -3.59
C LEU A 132 -5.08 -11.58 -3.64
N GLN A 133 -5.44 -12.86 -3.76
CA GLN A 133 -6.80 -13.34 -3.53
C GLN A 133 -7.22 -13.35 -2.06
N GLN A 134 -6.33 -13.63 -1.11
CA GLN A 134 -6.62 -13.49 0.31
C GLN A 134 -6.70 -12.02 0.71
N LEU A 135 -5.89 -11.13 0.13
CA LEU A 135 -5.96 -9.67 0.29
C LEU A 135 -7.19 -9.10 -0.43
N MET A 136 -7.57 -9.63 -1.59
CA MET A 136 -8.86 -9.37 -2.24
C MET A 136 -10.02 -9.87 -1.39
N LYS A 137 -9.95 -11.08 -0.84
CA LYS A 137 -10.97 -11.63 0.08
C LYS A 137 -11.01 -10.81 1.36
N TRP A 138 -9.89 -10.34 1.87
CA TRP A 138 -9.80 -9.53 3.08
C TRP A 138 -10.34 -8.13 2.85
N MET A 139 -9.95 -7.46 1.75
CA MET A 139 -10.55 -6.18 1.33
C MET A 139 -12.04 -6.33 1.02
N LYS A 140 -12.48 -7.42 0.37
CA LYS A 140 -13.90 -7.73 0.12
C LYS A 140 -14.66 -8.17 1.37
N LYS A 141 -14.00 -8.55 2.46
CA LYS A 141 -14.62 -9.00 3.72
C LYS A 141 -14.34 -8.05 4.89
N MET A 142 -13.68 -6.92 4.64
CA MET A 142 -13.44 -5.88 5.63
C MET A 142 -14.80 -5.27 6.02
N PRO A 143 -15.23 -5.42 7.29
CA PRO A 143 -16.45 -4.80 7.76
C PRO A 143 -16.21 -3.31 7.85
N LEU A 144 -16.86 -2.52 6.99
CA LEU A 144 -17.21 -1.16 7.37
C LEU A 144 -18.28 -1.36 8.44
N ARG A 145 -17.90 -1.13 9.69
CA ARG A 145 -18.83 -1.16 10.81
C ARG A 145 -19.88 -0.08 10.51
N ASN A 146 -21.02 -0.50 9.96
CA ASN A 146 -22.20 0.34 9.74
C ASN A 146 -23.01 0.51 11.03
N ASP A 147 -22.44 0.08 12.16
CA ASP A 147 -23.04 0.24 13.46
C ASP A 147 -22.58 1.59 13.99
N VAL A 148 -23.54 2.49 14.20
CA VAL A 148 -23.42 3.90 14.63
C VAL A 148 -23.28 4.88 13.46
N PHE A 149 -24.38 5.11 12.73
CA PHE A 149 -25.28 6.25 12.92
C PHE A 149 -26.69 5.90 12.40
#